data_AF-A0AAW6HN72-F1
#
_entry.id   AF-A0AAW6HN72-F1
#
_cell.length_a   1.000
_cell.length_b   1.000
_cell.length_c   1.000
_cell.angle_alpha   90.00
_cell.angle_beta   90.00
_cell.angle_gamma   90.00
#
_symmetry.space_group_name_H-M   'P 1'
#
loop_
_entity.id
_entity.type
_entity.pdbx_description
1 polymer ?
#
loop_
_entity_poly.entity_id
_entity_poly.type
_entity_poly.pdbx_seq_one_letter_code
_entity_poly.pdbx_strand_id
1 'polypeptide(L)'
;MERIIADLVEAQKILKDVDKSSEFTSGNRFTKSPSGEERFVWYRGFHLNYHAVTAELARVYLYAGQSEKAYETAKLLIDINADKGYYKAVTSSYSGPMNIENGNIKMYEDIIFALYSTDQTDWDLEINHASDNATKPDDEKYLALSDAVITKFFGTESDKDWRLKYQLGPNTSSFYRSLKYKKQDEGSGFGKVNSTMVPMIRMSEVYYIAAEAIYDTDKELAKTYLKTVKQGRGISSPDLSKSGTKQDFINLIVDDARREFIGEGQTFFLYKRLKRNLEGSDEKQSVEYPAIEDNLVMPLPDSESNI
;
A
#
# COMPACT_ATOMS: atom_id res chain seq x y z
N MET A 1 22.14 2.94 -4.88
CA MET A 1 21.04 3.30 -5.79
C MET A 1 21.36 2.99 -7.24
N GLU A 2 22.50 3.41 -7.81
CA GLU A 2 22.82 3.17 -9.23
C GLU A 2 22.76 1.70 -9.67
N ARG A 3 23.34 0.77 -8.88
CA ARG A 3 23.28 -0.67 -9.17
C ARG A 3 21.84 -1.20 -9.20
N ILE A 4 21.02 -0.80 -8.22
CA ILE A 4 19.60 -1.18 -8.14
C ILE A 4 18.83 -0.68 -9.37
N ILE A 5 19.07 0.57 -9.79
CA ILE A 5 18.47 1.14 -11.00
C ILE A 5 18.89 0.33 -12.23
N ALA A 6 20.18 0.01 -12.37
CA ALA A 6 20.67 -0.76 -13.52
C ALA A 6 20.01 -2.15 -13.60
N ASP A 7 19.92 -2.84 -12.47
CA ASP A 7 19.28 -4.17 -12.39
C ASP A 7 17.79 -4.10 -12.74
N LEU A 8 17.06 -3.11 -12.21
CA LEU A 8 15.63 -2.93 -12.48
C LEU A 8 15.36 -2.51 -13.93
N VAL A 9 16.22 -1.69 -14.54
CA VAL A 9 16.10 -1.32 -15.97
C VAL A 9 16.28 -2.54 -16.87
N GLU A 10 17.30 -3.38 -16.61
CA GLU A 10 17.49 -4.60 -17.41
C GLU A 10 16.36 -5.60 -17.17
N ALA A 11 15.92 -5.77 -15.91
CA ALA A 11 14.78 -6.63 -15.59
C ALA A 11 13.48 -6.15 -16.28
N GLN A 12 13.21 -4.84 -16.29
CA GLN A 12 12.05 -4.26 -16.98
C GLN A 12 12.09 -4.58 -18.48
N LYS A 13 13.25 -4.42 -19.11
CA LYS A 13 13.45 -4.73 -20.54
C LYS A 13 13.20 -6.20 -20.84
N ILE A 14 13.76 -7.11 -20.05
CA ILE A 14 13.56 -8.57 -20.23
C ILE A 14 12.09 -8.94 -20.03
N LEU A 15 11.48 -8.47 -18.94
CA LEU A 15 10.11 -8.82 -18.60
C LEU A 15 9.08 -8.23 -19.56
N LYS A 16 9.40 -7.15 -20.26
CA LYS A 16 8.54 -6.60 -21.31
C LYS A 16 8.22 -7.64 -22.38
N ASP A 17 9.22 -8.40 -22.83
CA ASP A 17 9.02 -9.44 -23.84
C ASP A 17 8.35 -10.69 -23.27
N VAL A 18 8.66 -11.03 -22.01
CA VAL A 18 8.05 -12.17 -21.29
C VAL A 18 6.55 -11.94 -21.09
N ASP A 19 6.16 -10.73 -20.67
CA ASP A 19 4.79 -10.39 -20.31
C ASP A 19 4.00 -9.74 -21.45
N LYS A 20 4.54 -9.64 -22.67
CA LYS A 20 3.91 -8.93 -23.81
C LYS A 20 2.51 -9.45 -24.18
N SER A 21 2.25 -10.74 -23.97
CA SER A 21 0.96 -11.39 -24.22
C SER A 21 0.17 -11.66 -22.95
N SER A 22 0.68 -11.21 -21.79
CA SER A 22 0.03 -11.40 -20.50
C SER A 22 -1.07 -10.38 -20.30
N GLU A 23 -2.26 -10.86 -19.95
CA GLU A 23 -3.35 -10.01 -19.47
C GLU A 23 -3.25 -9.88 -17.96
N PHE A 24 -3.21 -8.66 -17.43
CA PHE A 24 -3.02 -8.40 -16.00
C PHE A 24 -4.32 -8.17 -15.24
N THR A 25 -5.44 -8.74 -15.67
CA THR A 25 -6.69 -8.69 -14.88
C THR A 25 -6.49 -9.30 -13.50
N SER A 26 -7.27 -8.88 -12.49
CA SER A 26 -7.16 -9.43 -11.13
C SER A 26 -7.31 -10.97 -11.09
N GLY A 27 -8.13 -11.53 -11.98
CA GLY A 27 -8.25 -12.98 -12.14
C GLY A 27 -6.96 -13.64 -12.60
N ASN A 28 -6.30 -13.10 -13.62
CA ASN A 28 -5.01 -13.61 -14.10
C ASN A 28 -3.88 -13.42 -13.08
N ARG A 29 -3.94 -12.34 -12.29
CA ARG A 29 -2.96 -12.04 -11.27
C ARG A 29 -3.07 -12.98 -10.06
N PHE A 30 -4.28 -13.35 -9.64
CA PHE A 30 -4.47 -13.96 -8.31
C PHE A 30 -5.45 -15.14 -8.20
N THR A 31 -6.41 -15.32 -9.12
CA THR A 31 -7.52 -16.27 -8.87
C THR A 31 -7.63 -17.42 -9.87
N LYS A 32 -7.20 -17.23 -11.12
CA LYS A 32 -7.29 -18.26 -12.16
C LYS A 32 -6.27 -19.37 -11.92
N SER A 33 -6.74 -20.61 -11.99
CA SER A 33 -5.92 -21.82 -11.86
C SER A 33 -6.04 -22.68 -13.12
N PRO A 34 -5.21 -22.44 -14.15
CA PRO A 34 -5.20 -23.28 -15.33
C PRO A 34 -4.43 -24.58 -15.08
N SER A 35 -4.75 -25.58 -15.89
CA SER A 35 -4.09 -26.87 -15.91
C SER A 35 -2.83 -26.87 -16.80
N GLY A 36 -1.89 -27.77 -16.53
CA GLY A 36 -0.74 -28.02 -17.40
C GLY A 36 0.36 -26.97 -17.33
N GLU A 37 1.19 -26.92 -18.39
CA GLU A 37 2.41 -26.10 -18.49
C GLU A 37 2.13 -24.59 -18.41
N GLU A 38 0.91 -24.16 -18.73
CA GLU A 38 0.53 -22.76 -18.61
C GLU A 38 0.67 -22.25 -17.17
N ARG A 39 0.46 -23.09 -16.14
CA ARG A 39 0.41 -22.68 -14.73
C ARG A 39 1.59 -21.79 -14.28
N PHE A 40 2.78 -21.99 -14.84
CA PHE A 40 3.98 -21.20 -14.53
C PHE A 40 3.84 -19.71 -14.89
N VAL A 41 3.09 -19.38 -15.95
CA VAL A 41 2.86 -18.01 -16.41
C VAL A 41 1.56 -17.40 -15.88
N TRP A 42 0.83 -18.10 -15.01
CA TRP A 42 -0.32 -17.57 -14.29
C TRP A 42 0.06 -17.15 -12.87
N TYR A 43 -0.89 -16.58 -12.13
CA TYR A 43 -0.59 -15.96 -10.84
C TYR A 43 0.50 -14.89 -10.96
N ARG A 44 0.49 -14.11 -12.06
CA ARG A 44 1.52 -13.10 -12.34
C ARG A 44 1.58 -12.01 -11.26
N GLY A 45 0.54 -11.86 -10.45
CA GLY A 45 0.57 -10.96 -9.29
C GLY A 45 1.40 -11.49 -8.12
N PHE A 46 1.73 -12.78 -8.09
CA PHE A 46 2.62 -13.39 -7.08
C PHE A 46 4.08 -13.55 -7.55
N HIS A 47 4.38 -13.07 -8.75
CA HIS A 47 5.72 -13.12 -9.34
C HIS A 47 6.11 -11.71 -9.79
N LEU A 48 7.41 -11.40 -9.74
CA LEU A 48 7.88 -10.19 -10.40
C LEU A 48 7.54 -10.26 -11.89
N ASN A 49 6.88 -9.21 -12.34
CA ASN A 49 6.35 -9.05 -13.68
C ASN A 49 6.70 -7.66 -14.19
N TYR A 50 6.48 -7.42 -15.49
CA TYR A 50 6.81 -6.14 -16.12
C TYR A 50 6.21 -4.95 -15.36
N HIS A 51 4.96 -5.06 -14.91
CA HIS A 51 4.28 -3.99 -14.19
C HIS A 51 4.87 -3.78 -12.79
N ALA A 52 5.19 -4.86 -12.09
CA ALA A 52 5.81 -4.83 -10.76
C ALA A 52 7.20 -4.20 -10.78
N VAL A 53 8.06 -4.63 -11.72
CA VAL A 53 9.41 -4.08 -11.86
C VAL A 53 9.37 -2.62 -12.33
N THR A 54 8.43 -2.27 -13.20
CA THR A 54 8.22 -0.86 -13.60
C THR A 54 7.80 0.00 -12.40
N ALA A 55 6.89 -0.50 -11.56
CA ALA A 55 6.44 0.24 -10.38
C ALA A 55 7.57 0.39 -9.34
N GLU A 56 8.35 -0.67 -9.09
CA GLU A 56 9.53 -0.62 -8.22
C GLU A 56 10.58 0.36 -8.76
N LEU A 57 10.82 0.36 -10.07
CA LEU A 57 11.75 1.29 -10.72
C LEU A 57 11.29 2.74 -10.54
N ALA A 58 9.99 3.03 -10.64
CA ALA A 58 9.44 4.35 -10.37
C ALA A 58 9.68 4.77 -8.90
N ARG A 59 9.48 3.85 -7.94
CA ARG A 59 9.79 4.10 -6.51
C ARG A 59 11.27 4.41 -6.31
N VAL A 60 12.16 3.61 -6.89
CA VAL A 60 13.61 3.80 -6.77
C VAL A 60 14.06 5.12 -7.41
N TYR A 61 13.53 5.49 -8.58
CA TYR A 61 13.81 6.79 -9.18
C TYR A 61 13.35 7.95 -8.29
N LEU A 62 12.16 7.85 -7.69
CA LEU A 62 11.69 8.87 -6.75
C LEU A 62 12.62 8.99 -5.54
N TYR A 63 13.04 7.86 -4.97
CA TYR A 63 13.95 7.82 -3.81
C TYR A 63 15.35 8.33 -4.15
N ALA A 64 15.78 8.16 -5.41
CA ALA A 64 17.03 8.69 -5.93
C ALA A 64 16.95 10.18 -6.33
N GLY A 65 15.80 10.85 -6.13
CA GLY A 65 15.59 12.25 -6.51
C GLY A 65 15.48 12.49 -8.02
N GLN A 66 15.29 11.45 -8.83
CA GLN A 66 15.15 11.53 -10.29
C GLN A 66 13.67 11.68 -10.66
N SER A 67 13.06 12.82 -10.30
CA SER A 67 11.61 13.05 -10.43
C SER A 67 11.07 12.86 -11.85
N GLU A 68 11.77 13.35 -12.87
CA GLU A 68 11.34 13.18 -14.28
C GLU A 68 11.21 11.70 -14.66
N LYS A 69 12.25 10.89 -14.39
CA LYS A 69 12.23 9.44 -14.67
C LYS A 69 11.21 8.71 -13.80
N ALA A 70 11.04 9.12 -12.55
CA ALA A 70 10.01 8.57 -11.66
C ALA A 70 8.62 8.79 -12.26
N TYR A 71 8.34 10.00 -12.76
CA TYR A 71 7.10 10.32 -13.43
C TYR A 71 6.91 9.52 -14.71
N GLU A 72 7.88 9.51 -15.62
CA GLU A 72 7.79 8.78 -16.89
C GLU A 72 7.49 7.29 -16.67
N THR A 73 8.19 6.70 -15.69
CA THR A 73 8.04 5.27 -15.36
C THR A 73 6.67 4.99 -14.71
N ALA A 74 6.20 5.84 -13.80
CA ALA A 74 4.87 5.71 -13.19
C ALA A 74 3.74 5.95 -14.21
N LYS A 75 3.91 6.96 -15.07
CA LYS A 75 2.96 7.31 -16.14
C LYS A 75 2.74 6.17 -17.10
N LEU A 76 3.78 5.40 -17.43
CA LEU A 76 3.66 4.22 -18.28
C LEU A 76 2.59 3.23 -17.75
N LEU A 77 2.59 2.97 -16.44
CA LEU A 77 1.59 2.09 -15.82
C LEU A 77 0.21 2.73 -15.74
N ILE A 78 0.15 4.04 -15.51
CA ILE A 78 -1.12 4.79 -15.51
C ILE A 78 -1.77 4.72 -16.89
N ASP A 79 -0.99 4.91 -17.96
CA ASP A 79 -1.47 4.87 -19.34
C ASP A 79 -1.92 3.46 -19.74
N ILE A 80 -1.15 2.43 -19.36
CA ILE A 80 -1.55 1.02 -19.53
C ILE A 80 -2.87 0.76 -18.81
N ASN A 81 -3.02 1.25 -17.57
CA ASN A 81 -4.26 1.05 -16.82
C ASN A 81 -5.44 1.81 -17.42
N ALA A 82 -5.22 2.99 -18.00
CA ALA A 82 -6.26 3.76 -18.69
C ALA A 82 -6.75 3.04 -19.97
N ASP A 83 -5.85 2.37 -20.70
CA ASP A 83 -6.20 1.58 -21.89
C ASP A 83 -6.87 0.24 -21.54
N LYS A 84 -6.31 -0.48 -20.56
CA LYS A 84 -6.69 -1.88 -20.28
C LYS A 84 -7.63 -2.09 -19.10
N GLY A 85 -7.67 -1.17 -18.15
CA GLY A 85 -8.48 -1.29 -16.93
C GLY A 85 -8.09 -2.45 -16.01
N TYR A 86 -6.81 -2.84 -15.99
CA TYR A 86 -6.31 -3.96 -15.18
C TYR A 86 -6.35 -3.72 -13.67
N TYR A 87 -6.21 -2.47 -13.24
CA TYR A 87 -6.20 -2.03 -11.86
C TYR A 87 -7.40 -1.14 -11.61
N LYS A 88 -8.20 -1.50 -10.62
CA LYS A 88 -9.39 -0.73 -10.28
C LYS A 88 -9.17 0.00 -8.97
N ALA A 89 -9.15 1.32 -9.05
CA ALA A 89 -9.51 2.16 -7.92
C ALA A 89 -10.93 1.74 -7.50
N VAL A 90 -11.11 1.43 -6.23
CA VAL A 90 -12.38 0.96 -5.66
C VAL A 90 -13.30 2.20 -5.61
N THR A 91 -14.03 2.48 -6.69
CA THR A 91 -14.94 3.64 -6.80
C THR A 91 -16.40 3.22 -6.57
N SER A 92 -17.35 4.15 -6.60
CA SER A 92 -18.80 3.86 -6.44
C SER A 92 -19.42 3.02 -7.57
N SER A 93 -18.76 2.92 -8.74
CA SER A 93 -19.15 1.96 -9.80
C SER A 93 -18.63 0.54 -9.54
N TYR A 94 -17.75 0.39 -8.55
CA TYR A 94 -17.26 -0.89 -8.04
C TYR A 94 -18.06 -1.21 -6.78
N SER A 95 -18.44 -2.48 -6.62
CA SER A 95 -19.13 -2.97 -5.41
C SER A 95 -18.17 -3.05 -4.22
N GLY A 96 -17.41 -1.98 -3.95
CA GLY A 96 -16.29 -1.91 -3.03
C GLY A 96 -16.63 -2.37 -1.63
N PRO A 97 -17.55 -1.68 -0.94
CA PRO A 97 -18.06 -2.10 0.35
C PRO A 97 -18.46 -3.59 0.37
N MET A 98 -19.29 -4.01 -0.58
CA MET A 98 -19.77 -5.40 -0.67
C MET A 98 -18.64 -6.41 -0.88
N ASN A 99 -17.66 -6.11 -1.73
CA ASN A 99 -16.52 -6.99 -1.97
C ASN A 99 -15.61 -7.08 -0.75
N ILE A 100 -15.38 -5.95 -0.06
CA ILE A 100 -14.58 -5.91 1.17
C ILE A 100 -15.27 -6.73 2.27
N GLU A 101 -16.57 -6.53 2.46
CA GLU A 101 -17.41 -7.32 3.38
C GLU A 101 -17.40 -8.81 3.02
N ASN A 102 -17.33 -9.15 1.73
CA ASN A 102 -17.17 -10.51 1.22
C ASN A 102 -15.71 -11.00 1.20
N GLY A 103 -14.83 -10.43 2.03
CA GLY A 103 -13.47 -10.92 2.24
C GLY A 103 -12.37 -10.28 1.38
N ASN A 104 -12.69 -9.28 0.55
CA ASN A 104 -11.69 -8.52 -0.22
C ASN A 104 -11.00 -7.42 0.60
N ILE A 105 -10.60 -7.77 1.83
CA ILE A 105 -10.09 -6.81 2.81
C ILE A 105 -8.87 -6.03 2.31
N LYS A 106 -8.03 -6.64 1.44
CA LYS A 106 -6.85 -6.00 0.86
C LYS A 106 -7.14 -5.30 -0.44
N MET A 107 -8.36 -5.29 -0.97
CA MET A 107 -8.73 -4.65 -2.25
C MET A 107 -7.76 -5.04 -3.39
N TYR A 108 -7.60 -6.35 -3.64
CA TYR A 108 -6.48 -6.84 -4.45
C TYR A 108 -6.51 -6.45 -5.93
N GLU A 109 -7.63 -5.91 -6.43
CA GLU A 109 -7.71 -5.35 -7.78
C GLU A 109 -6.74 -4.20 -8.00
N ASP A 110 -6.36 -3.51 -6.93
CA ASP A 110 -5.38 -2.41 -6.95
C ASP A 110 -3.93 -2.89 -6.79
N ILE A 111 -3.71 -4.17 -6.43
CA ILE A 111 -2.38 -4.72 -6.16
C ILE A 111 -1.70 -5.17 -7.46
N ILE A 112 -0.49 -4.67 -7.68
CA ILE A 112 0.39 -5.01 -8.82
C ILE A 112 1.19 -6.27 -8.52
N PHE A 113 1.76 -6.33 -7.32
CA PHE A 113 2.61 -7.43 -6.87
C PHE A 113 2.38 -7.73 -5.39
N ALA A 114 2.32 -9.01 -5.05
CA ALA A 114 2.22 -9.53 -3.71
C ALA A 114 3.10 -10.78 -3.56
N LEU A 115 3.46 -11.11 -2.32
CA LEU A 115 4.00 -12.43 -1.98
C LEU A 115 2.86 -13.38 -1.60
N TYR A 116 3.07 -14.67 -1.84
CA TYR A 116 2.17 -15.71 -1.36
C TYR A 116 2.70 -16.28 -0.05
N SER A 117 1.90 -16.23 1.01
CA SER A 117 2.24 -16.77 2.33
C SER A 117 1.05 -17.49 2.93
N THR A 118 1.24 -18.73 3.37
CA THR A 118 0.21 -19.52 4.06
C THR A 118 0.11 -19.18 5.54
N ASP A 119 1.16 -18.62 6.12
CA ASP A 119 1.31 -18.53 7.58
C ASP A 119 0.95 -17.13 8.10
N GLN A 120 0.79 -16.14 7.21
CA GLN A 120 0.57 -14.73 7.61
C GLN A 120 -0.66 -14.53 8.51
N THR A 121 -1.72 -15.33 8.31
CA THR A 121 -2.93 -15.25 9.13
C THR A 121 -2.73 -15.86 10.50
N ASP A 122 -1.82 -16.83 10.61
CA ASP A 122 -1.48 -17.48 11.88
C ASP A 122 -0.60 -16.53 12.71
N TRP A 123 0.36 -15.86 12.06
CA TRP A 123 1.13 -14.78 12.70
C TRP A 123 0.23 -13.63 13.17
N ASP A 124 -0.74 -13.21 12.35
CA ASP A 124 -1.70 -12.18 12.75
C ASP A 124 -2.60 -12.66 13.91
N LEU A 125 -3.01 -13.92 13.89
CA LEU A 125 -3.77 -14.52 14.99
C LEU A 125 -2.99 -14.41 16.31
N GLU A 126 -1.73 -14.84 16.32
CA GLU A 126 -0.88 -14.82 17.52
C GLU A 126 -0.57 -13.41 18.02
N ILE A 127 -0.31 -12.46 17.11
CA ILE A 127 0.13 -11.10 17.47
C ILE A 127 -1.05 -10.20 17.84
N ASN A 128 -2.16 -10.29 17.10
CA ASN A 128 -3.25 -9.32 17.17
C ASN A 128 -4.55 -9.89 17.70
N HIS A 129 -4.71 -11.21 17.80
CA HIS A 129 -6.01 -11.83 18.12
C HIS A 129 -5.95 -12.92 19.21
N ALA A 130 -4.77 -13.24 19.74
CA ALA A 130 -4.59 -14.30 20.74
C ALA A 130 -5.35 -14.04 22.05
N SER A 131 -5.60 -12.76 22.36
CA SER A 131 -6.34 -12.33 23.55
C SER A 131 -7.76 -11.84 23.24
N ASP A 132 -8.30 -12.09 22.05
CA ASP A 132 -9.65 -11.63 21.68
C ASP A 132 -10.71 -12.16 22.66
N ASN A 133 -11.65 -11.29 23.05
CA ASN A 133 -12.71 -11.59 24.03
C ASN A 133 -12.17 -11.83 25.45
N ALA A 134 -11.01 -11.25 25.79
CA ALA A 134 -10.57 -11.18 27.17
C ALA A 134 -11.69 -10.60 28.06
N THR A 135 -11.85 -11.15 29.27
CA THR A 135 -12.96 -10.79 30.16
C THR A 135 -12.94 -9.33 30.59
N LYS A 136 -11.75 -8.70 30.57
CA LYS A 136 -11.58 -7.26 30.76
C LYS A 136 -10.98 -6.65 29.49
N PRO A 137 -11.49 -5.51 29.00
CA PRO A 137 -10.96 -4.86 27.79
C PRO A 137 -9.45 -4.55 27.86
N ASP A 138 -8.93 -4.20 29.03
CA ASP A 138 -7.51 -3.85 29.22
C ASP A 138 -6.56 -5.07 29.11
N ASP A 139 -7.12 -6.28 29.15
CA ASP A 139 -6.36 -7.53 29.02
C ASP A 139 -6.13 -7.92 27.55
N GLU A 140 -6.84 -7.30 26.58
CA GLU A 140 -6.54 -7.51 25.16
C GLU A 140 -5.21 -6.83 24.77
N LYS A 141 -4.34 -7.57 24.06
CA LYS A 141 -3.04 -7.09 23.56
C LYS A 141 -2.95 -7.29 22.06
N TYR A 142 -2.67 -6.21 21.33
CA TYR A 142 -2.56 -6.19 19.87
C TYR A 142 -1.82 -4.93 19.40
N LEU A 143 -1.35 -4.94 18.16
CA LEU A 143 -0.77 -3.76 17.54
C LEU A 143 -1.90 -2.79 17.14
N ALA A 144 -1.88 -1.59 17.70
CA ALA A 144 -3.00 -0.66 17.58
C ALA A 144 -2.60 0.77 17.21
N LEU A 145 -3.53 1.46 16.57
CA LEU A 145 -3.56 2.91 16.42
C LEU A 145 -4.55 3.47 17.44
N SER A 146 -4.17 4.54 18.14
CA SER A 146 -5.08 5.22 19.08
C SER A 146 -6.11 6.08 18.35
N ASP A 147 -7.23 6.40 19.01
CA ASP A 147 -8.23 7.38 18.53
C ASP A 147 -7.58 8.72 18.11
N ALA A 148 -6.54 9.16 18.82
CA ALA A 148 -5.79 10.38 18.48
C ALA A 148 -5.08 10.25 17.13
N VAL A 149 -4.46 9.10 16.87
CA VAL A 149 -3.82 8.79 15.58
C VAL A 149 -4.88 8.70 14.47
N ILE A 150 -6.02 8.04 14.72
CA ILE A 150 -7.12 7.97 13.75
C ILE A 150 -7.65 9.36 13.41
N THR A 151 -7.93 10.18 14.41
CA THR A 151 -8.41 11.56 14.23
C THR A 151 -7.42 12.38 13.40
N LYS A 152 -6.12 12.27 13.70
CA LYS A 152 -5.06 12.97 12.96
C LYS A 152 -4.94 12.47 11.52
N PHE A 153 -5.03 11.15 11.32
CA PHE A 153 -4.73 10.54 10.04
C PHE A 153 -5.90 10.70 9.08
N PHE A 154 -7.12 10.43 9.52
CA PHE A 154 -8.32 10.43 8.69
C PHE A 154 -9.04 11.78 8.65
N GLY A 155 -8.97 12.57 9.73
CA GLY A 155 -9.55 13.90 9.80
C GLY A 155 -11.03 13.92 9.43
N THR A 156 -11.43 14.88 8.60
CA THR A 156 -12.82 15.06 8.14
C THR A 156 -13.31 14.01 7.16
N GLU A 157 -12.44 13.09 6.71
CA GLU A 157 -12.78 12.01 5.80
C GLU A 157 -13.10 10.69 6.52
N SER A 158 -12.98 10.63 7.85
CA SER A 158 -13.16 9.42 8.68
C SER A 158 -14.41 8.61 8.32
N ASP A 159 -15.56 9.27 8.22
CA ASP A 159 -16.85 8.59 8.05
C ASP A 159 -17.05 8.01 6.64
N LYS A 160 -16.20 8.43 5.69
CA LYS A 160 -16.30 8.08 4.26
C LYS A 160 -15.17 7.15 3.81
N ASP A 161 -14.02 7.20 4.45
CA ASP A 161 -12.83 6.44 4.07
C ASP A 161 -13.02 4.96 4.39
N TRP A 162 -13.10 4.15 3.34
CA TRP A 162 -13.33 2.71 3.44
C TRP A 162 -12.21 1.97 4.15
N ARG A 163 -11.00 2.53 4.20
CA ARG A 163 -9.88 1.93 4.93
C ARG A 163 -10.13 1.98 6.44
N LEU A 164 -10.65 3.10 6.95
CA LEU A 164 -11.05 3.18 8.36
C LEU A 164 -12.27 2.30 8.62
N LYS A 165 -13.30 2.40 7.77
CA LYS A 165 -14.58 1.71 7.99
C LYS A 165 -14.46 0.19 7.96
N TYR A 166 -13.60 -0.35 7.10
CA TYR A 166 -13.56 -1.79 6.84
C TYR A 166 -12.23 -2.47 7.17
N GLN A 167 -11.09 -1.77 7.07
CA GLN A 167 -9.77 -2.39 7.29
C GLN A 167 -9.21 -2.18 8.69
N LEU A 168 -9.93 -1.46 9.56
CA LEU A 168 -9.56 -1.21 10.96
C LEU A 168 -10.70 -1.61 11.90
N GLY A 169 -10.36 -2.24 13.03
CA GLY A 169 -11.31 -2.58 14.10
C GLY A 169 -10.94 -3.86 14.88
N PRO A 170 -11.73 -4.25 15.91
CA PRO A 170 -12.77 -3.47 16.55
C PRO A 170 -12.21 -2.39 17.50
N ASN A 171 -12.96 -1.30 17.67
CA ASN A 171 -12.69 -0.23 18.65
C ASN A 171 -13.58 -0.45 19.89
N THR A 172 -13.17 -1.35 20.78
CA THR A 172 -13.87 -1.55 22.07
C THR A 172 -13.29 -0.66 23.18
N SER A 173 -12.13 -0.03 22.95
CA SER A 173 -11.35 0.67 23.99
C SER A 173 -10.46 1.82 23.48
N SER A 174 -10.92 2.61 22.50
CA SER A 174 -10.19 3.76 21.90
C SER A 174 -8.95 3.42 21.07
N PHE A 175 -8.86 2.17 20.61
CA PHE A 175 -7.76 1.62 19.84
C PHE A 175 -8.27 0.83 18.63
N TYR A 176 -7.50 0.85 17.54
CA TYR A 176 -7.84 0.21 16.26
C TYR A 176 -6.68 -0.63 15.79
N ARG A 177 -6.91 -1.93 15.60
CA ARG A 177 -5.96 -2.82 14.90
C ARG A 177 -6.28 -2.91 13.43
N SER A 178 -5.27 -3.27 12.63
CA SER A 178 -5.50 -3.59 11.22
C SER A 178 -6.18 -4.95 11.08
N LEU A 179 -7.19 -5.02 10.22
CA LEU A 179 -7.88 -6.26 9.86
C LEU A 179 -7.36 -6.86 8.57
N LYS A 180 -6.36 -6.25 7.91
CA LYS A 180 -5.88 -6.71 6.60
C LYS A 180 -5.35 -8.14 6.65
N TYR A 181 -4.70 -8.56 7.74
CA TYR A 181 -4.13 -9.91 7.86
C TYR A 181 -5.00 -10.87 8.67
N LYS A 182 -6.13 -10.40 9.19
CA LYS A 182 -7.12 -11.26 9.82
C LYS A 182 -7.62 -12.29 8.81
N LYS A 183 -7.68 -13.56 9.22
CA LYS A 183 -8.19 -14.64 8.37
C LYS A 183 -9.60 -14.31 7.86
N GLN A 184 -9.76 -14.33 6.54
CA GLN A 184 -11.03 -14.09 5.86
C GLN A 184 -11.78 -15.41 5.62
N ASP A 185 -13.10 -15.35 5.44
CA ASP A 185 -13.92 -16.52 5.13
C ASP A 185 -13.50 -17.16 3.79
N GLU A 186 -12.97 -18.39 3.85
CA GLU A 186 -12.51 -19.15 2.69
C GLU A 186 -13.67 -19.62 1.78
N GLY A 187 -14.92 -19.60 2.27
CA GLY A 187 -16.11 -19.82 1.46
C GLY A 187 -16.39 -18.70 0.46
N SER A 188 -15.84 -17.50 0.70
CA SER A 188 -15.92 -16.37 -0.24
C SER A 188 -14.82 -16.46 -1.32
N GLY A 189 -15.16 -16.05 -2.54
CA GLY A 189 -14.17 -16.02 -3.65
C GLY A 189 -12.99 -15.08 -3.39
N PHE A 190 -13.16 -14.05 -2.55
CA PHE A 190 -12.10 -13.11 -2.18
C PHE A 190 -11.27 -13.58 -0.99
N GLY A 191 -11.90 -14.19 0.02
CA GLY A 191 -11.26 -14.49 1.29
C GLY A 191 -10.08 -15.46 1.16
N LYS A 192 -10.23 -16.52 0.34
CA LYS A 192 -9.12 -17.47 0.07
C LYS A 192 -7.85 -16.78 -0.42
N VAL A 193 -7.99 -15.81 -1.32
CA VAL A 193 -6.88 -15.08 -1.92
C VAL A 193 -6.32 -14.06 -0.93
N ASN A 194 -7.18 -13.32 -0.23
CA ASN A 194 -6.77 -12.32 0.74
C ASN A 194 -6.01 -12.93 1.92
N SER A 195 -6.44 -14.10 2.41
CA SER A 195 -5.78 -14.82 3.51
C SER A 195 -4.38 -15.31 3.16
N THR A 196 -3.98 -15.36 1.89
CA THR A 196 -2.64 -15.83 1.47
C THR A 196 -1.76 -14.77 0.80
N MET A 197 -2.28 -13.56 0.62
CA MET A 197 -1.60 -12.47 -0.09
C MET A 197 -0.89 -11.48 0.85
N VAL A 198 0.40 -11.22 0.66
CA VAL A 198 1.13 -10.10 1.29
C VAL A 198 1.36 -9.01 0.22
N PRO A 199 0.62 -7.89 0.21
CA PRO A 199 0.80 -6.83 -0.78
C PRO A 199 2.20 -6.20 -0.71
N MET A 200 2.84 -6.02 -1.86
CA MET A 200 4.18 -5.41 -1.95
C MET A 200 4.19 -4.10 -2.73
N ILE A 201 3.40 -4.03 -3.82
CA ILE A 201 3.29 -2.83 -4.67
C ILE A 201 1.85 -2.71 -5.19
N ARG A 202 1.32 -1.49 -5.16
CA ARG A 202 -0.06 -1.17 -5.55
C ARG A 202 -0.12 -0.05 -6.57
N MET A 203 -1.22 0.03 -7.30
CA MET A 203 -1.45 1.12 -8.24
C MET A 203 -1.64 2.46 -7.53
N SER A 204 -2.22 2.49 -6.32
CA SER A 204 -2.27 3.69 -5.48
C SER A 204 -0.90 4.33 -5.25
N GLU A 205 0.12 3.51 -5.00
CA GLU A 205 1.50 3.97 -4.85
C GLU A 205 2.06 4.58 -6.13
N VAL A 206 1.80 3.95 -7.29
CA VAL A 206 2.20 4.49 -8.60
C VAL A 206 1.59 5.88 -8.82
N TYR A 207 0.32 6.07 -8.44
CA TYR A 207 -0.32 7.39 -8.50
C TYR A 207 0.31 8.40 -7.53
N TYR A 208 0.68 8.00 -6.30
CA TYR A 208 1.40 8.89 -5.38
C TYR A 208 2.76 9.32 -5.94
N ILE A 209 3.51 8.38 -6.53
CA ILE A 209 4.80 8.67 -7.18
C ILE A 209 4.62 9.67 -8.32
N ALA A 210 3.65 9.41 -9.22
CA ALA A 210 3.37 10.30 -10.34
C ALA A 210 2.91 11.69 -9.87
N ALA A 211 2.02 11.75 -8.87
CA ALA A 211 1.52 12.99 -8.29
C ALA A 211 2.66 13.83 -7.70
N GLU A 212 3.52 13.21 -6.89
CA GLU A 212 4.66 13.90 -6.30
C GLU A 212 5.61 14.40 -7.39
N ALA A 213 5.99 13.53 -8.32
CA ALA A 213 7.00 13.82 -9.32
C ALA A 213 6.60 14.96 -10.28
N ILE A 214 5.31 15.04 -10.67
CA ILE A 214 4.84 16.00 -11.66
C ILE A 214 4.42 17.35 -11.09
N TYR A 215 4.28 17.48 -9.76
CA TYR A 215 3.68 18.67 -9.14
C TYR A 215 4.31 20.01 -9.59
N ASP A 216 5.63 20.07 -9.73
CA ASP A 216 6.33 21.32 -10.05
C ASP A 216 6.13 21.77 -11.50
N THR A 217 5.77 20.84 -12.39
CA THR A 217 5.52 21.10 -13.83
C THR A 217 4.03 21.14 -14.17
N ASP A 218 3.19 20.35 -13.49
CA ASP A 218 1.73 20.33 -13.68
C ASP A 218 1.00 20.01 -12.37
N LYS A 219 0.63 21.08 -11.65
CA LYS A 219 -0.08 20.99 -10.36
C LYS A 219 -1.47 20.38 -10.48
N GLU A 220 -2.19 20.65 -11.57
CA GLU A 220 -3.58 20.19 -11.71
C GLU A 220 -3.63 18.70 -12.05
N LEU A 221 -2.69 18.23 -12.87
CA LEU A 221 -2.53 16.80 -13.13
C LEU A 221 -2.07 16.05 -11.87
N ALA A 222 -1.13 16.61 -11.10
CA ALA A 222 -0.72 16.03 -9.82
C ALA A 222 -1.90 15.84 -8.85
N LYS A 223 -2.73 16.88 -8.69
CA LYS A 223 -3.96 16.82 -7.86
C LYS A 223 -4.94 15.78 -8.39
N THR A 224 -5.07 15.66 -9.71
CA THR A 224 -5.94 14.65 -10.34
C THR A 224 -5.51 13.24 -9.96
N TYR A 225 -4.21 12.93 -9.98
CA TYR A 225 -3.72 11.62 -9.54
C TYR A 225 -4.03 11.32 -8.06
N LEU A 226 -3.77 12.26 -7.15
CA LEU A 226 -4.12 12.07 -5.74
C LEU A 226 -5.63 11.91 -5.55
N LYS A 227 -6.44 12.72 -6.25
CA LYS A 227 -7.90 12.63 -6.24
C LYS A 227 -8.38 11.25 -6.70
N THR A 228 -7.78 10.68 -7.74
CA THR A 228 -8.09 9.32 -8.22
C THR A 228 -7.92 8.28 -7.14
N VAL A 229 -6.82 8.33 -6.37
CA VAL A 229 -6.59 7.38 -5.27
C VAL A 229 -7.64 7.54 -4.17
N LYS A 230 -7.87 8.77 -3.71
CA LYS A 230 -8.83 9.07 -2.63
C LYS A 230 -10.27 8.67 -2.98
N GLN A 231 -10.69 8.97 -4.21
CA GLN A 231 -12.00 8.54 -4.73
C GLN A 231 -12.10 7.01 -4.82
N GLY A 232 -10.98 6.34 -5.11
CA GLY A 232 -10.82 4.90 -5.04
C GLY A 232 -10.90 4.30 -3.63
N ARG A 233 -11.13 5.10 -2.58
CA ARG A 233 -11.25 4.66 -1.18
C ARG A 233 -12.53 5.17 -0.51
N GLY A 234 -13.54 5.53 -1.30
CA GLY A 234 -14.85 5.99 -0.83
C GLY A 234 -14.98 7.51 -0.64
N ILE A 235 -13.91 8.27 -0.83
CA ILE A 235 -13.92 9.72 -0.66
C ILE A 235 -14.39 10.38 -1.97
N SER A 236 -15.70 10.55 -2.15
CA SER A 236 -16.30 11.05 -3.40
C SER A 236 -15.79 12.43 -3.84
N SER A 237 -15.60 13.33 -2.88
CA SER A 237 -15.10 14.70 -3.10
C SER A 237 -13.91 15.00 -2.17
N PRO A 238 -12.69 14.56 -2.53
CA PRO A 238 -11.50 14.83 -1.74
C PRO A 238 -11.19 16.33 -1.67
N ASP A 239 -10.90 16.84 -0.47
CA ASP A 239 -10.46 18.22 -0.28
C ASP A 239 -8.94 18.33 -0.50
N LEU A 240 -8.54 18.92 -1.61
CA LEU A 240 -7.15 19.20 -1.95
C LEU A 240 -6.86 20.71 -1.95
N SER A 241 -7.65 21.52 -1.25
CA SER A 241 -7.47 22.99 -1.20
C SER A 241 -6.13 23.39 -0.60
N LYS A 242 -5.60 22.62 0.35
CA LYS A 242 -4.27 22.81 0.98
C LYS A 242 -3.13 22.26 0.13
N SER A 243 -3.05 22.67 -1.14
CA SER A 243 -2.05 22.20 -2.11
C SER A 243 -1.29 23.33 -2.81
N GLY A 244 -1.18 24.50 -2.15
CA GLY A 244 -0.58 25.72 -2.73
C GLY A 244 0.92 25.61 -3.01
N THR A 245 1.66 24.94 -2.11
CA THR A 245 3.09 24.66 -2.26
C THR A 245 3.35 23.17 -2.46
N LYS A 246 4.56 22.84 -2.96
CA LYS A 246 5.03 21.45 -3.10
C LYS A 246 5.01 20.73 -1.75
N GLN A 247 5.46 21.40 -0.69
CA GLN A 247 5.50 20.81 0.64
C GLN A 247 4.09 20.52 1.19
N ASP A 248 3.13 21.43 0.99
CA ASP A 248 1.74 21.20 1.38
C ASP A 248 1.15 20.02 0.62
N PHE A 249 1.44 19.93 -0.69
CA PHE A 249 0.96 18.81 -1.49
C PHE A 249 1.59 17.47 -1.10
N ILE A 250 2.89 17.44 -0.79
CA ILE A 250 3.54 16.24 -0.24
C ILE A 250 2.89 15.86 1.11
N ASN A 251 2.52 16.82 1.96
CA ASN A 251 1.78 16.51 3.19
C ASN A 251 0.45 15.81 2.89
N LEU A 252 -0.32 16.28 1.89
CA LEU A 252 -1.57 15.62 1.47
C LEU A 252 -1.32 14.19 0.94
N ILE A 253 -0.25 13.97 0.17
CA ILE A 253 0.14 12.62 -0.29
C ILE A 253 0.47 11.73 0.91
N VAL A 254 1.30 12.20 1.84
CA VAL A 254 1.69 11.45 3.04
C VAL A 254 0.49 11.11 3.90
N ASP A 255 -0.44 12.06 4.05
CA ASP A 255 -1.68 11.87 4.82
C ASP A 255 -2.56 10.75 4.27
N ASP A 256 -2.61 10.59 2.95
CA ASP A 256 -3.38 9.52 2.32
C ASP A 256 -2.59 8.21 2.24
N ALA A 257 -1.31 8.27 1.88
CA ALA A 257 -0.43 7.11 1.73
C ALA A 257 -0.22 6.36 3.05
N ARG A 258 -0.13 7.06 4.18
CA ARG A 258 -0.02 6.39 5.50
C ARG A 258 -1.26 5.59 5.87
N ARG A 259 -2.45 5.98 5.39
CA ARG A 259 -3.71 5.22 5.56
C ARG A 259 -3.72 3.99 4.64
N GLU A 260 -3.22 4.18 3.42
CA GLU A 260 -3.09 3.12 2.42
C GLU A 260 -2.19 1.99 2.90
N PHE A 261 -1.03 2.33 3.47
CA PHE A 261 0.03 1.38 3.79
C PHE A 261 0.00 0.81 5.21
N ILE A 262 -1.08 1.02 5.96
CA ILE A 262 -1.26 0.37 7.28
C ILE A 262 -1.13 -1.15 7.08
N GLY A 263 -0.15 -1.76 7.76
CA GLY A 263 0.16 -3.19 7.67
C GLY A 263 0.99 -3.63 6.45
N GLU A 264 1.38 -2.73 5.55
CA GLU A 264 2.05 -3.10 4.28
C GLU A 264 3.54 -2.68 4.22
N GLY A 265 4.09 -2.19 5.34
CA GLY A 265 5.53 -1.98 5.51
C GLY A 265 6.13 -0.77 4.78
N GLN A 266 5.33 0.04 4.07
CA GLN A 266 5.87 1.18 3.29
C GLN A 266 5.94 2.51 4.07
N THR A 267 5.13 2.69 5.12
CA THR A 267 5.05 3.97 5.86
C THR A 267 6.40 4.43 6.44
N PHE A 268 7.18 3.50 7.02
CA PHE A 268 8.51 3.83 7.56
C PHE A 268 9.45 4.39 6.48
N PHE A 269 9.51 3.74 5.31
CA PHE A 269 10.38 4.18 4.21
C PHE A 269 9.91 5.50 3.58
N LEU A 270 8.59 5.73 3.51
CA LEU A 270 8.01 7.01 3.11
C LEU A 270 8.46 8.15 4.05
N TYR A 271 8.46 7.92 5.36
CA TYR A 271 8.90 8.93 6.34
C TYR A 271 10.41 9.16 6.25
N LYS A 272 11.19 8.08 6.17
CA LYS A 272 12.65 8.12 6.03
C LYS A 272 13.09 8.93 4.82
N ARG A 273 12.53 8.69 3.62
CA ARG A 273 12.93 9.41 2.40
C ARG A 273 12.64 10.92 2.49
N LEU A 274 11.53 11.28 3.14
CA LEU A 274 11.08 12.65 3.30
C LEU A 274 11.72 13.35 4.51
N LYS A 275 12.60 12.66 5.25
CA LYS A 275 13.21 13.13 6.50
C LYS A 275 12.16 13.65 7.49
N ARG A 276 11.07 12.90 7.62
CA ARG A 276 9.97 13.22 8.55
C ARG A 276 10.18 12.51 9.86
N ASN A 277 9.89 13.22 10.95
CA ASN A 277 9.90 12.63 12.28
C ASN A 277 8.87 11.51 12.36
N LEU A 278 9.21 10.43 13.06
CA LEU A 278 8.28 9.35 13.32
C LEU A 278 7.41 9.75 14.50
N GLU A 279 6.10 9.62 14.32
CA GLU A 279 5.13 9.97 15.34
C GLU A 279 4.52 8.69 15.90
N GLY A 280 4.50 8.59 17.22
CA GLY A 280 3.88 7.50 17.95
C GLY A 280 3.17 7.99 19.21
N SER A 281 2.74 7.05 20.02
CA SER A 281 2.19 7.32 21.35
C SER A 281 2.58 6.21 22.30
N ASP A 282 2.93 6.56 23.53
CA ASP A 282 2.89 5.62 24.65
C ASP A 282 1.55 5.76 25.39
N GLU A 283 1.35 5.02 26.49
CA GLU A 283 0.11 5.06 27.28
C GLU A 283 -0.22 6.45 27.87
N LYS A 284 0.74 7.39 27.90
CA LYS A 284 0.63 8.67 28.62
C LYS A 284 0.70 9.88 27.70
N GLN A 285 1.39 9.78 26.56
CA GLN A 285 1.64 10.92 25.69
C GLN A 285 1.97 10.53 24.24
N SER A 286 1.84 11.50 23.33
CA SER A 286 2.45 11.41 22.01
C SER A 286 3.97 11.48 22.12
N VAL A 287 4.66 10.63 21.38
CA VAL A 287 6.11 10.60 21.30
C VAL A 287 6.52 10.88 19.85
N GLU A 288 7.53 11.72 19.67
CA GLU A 288 8.08 12.05 18.38
C GLU A 288 9.57 11.67 18.35
N TYR A 289 9.95 10.87 17.36
CA TYR A 289 11.34 10.50 17.12
C TYR A 289 11.88 11.34 15.96
N PRO A 290 12.94 12.13 16.18
CA PRO A 290 13.48 12.96 15.13
C PRO A 290 14.02 12.12 13.97
N ALA A 291 13.93 12.66 12.75
CA ALA A 291 14.42 12.04 11.52
C ALA A 291 15.96 12.07 11.40
N ILE A 292 16.63 11.48 12.39
CA ILE A 292 18.08 11.32 12.46
C ILE A 292 18.48 9.87 12.13
N GLU A 293 19.74 9.68 11.76
CA GLU A 293 20.26 8.39 11.32
C GLU A 293 20.07 7.29 12.38
N ASP A 294 20.38 7.59 13.64
CA ASP A 294 20.24 6.68 14.78
C ASP A 294 18.82 6.11 14.95
N ASN A 295 17.79 6.84 14.52
CA ASN A 295 16.39 6.41 14.60
C ASN A 295 15.89 5.74 13.31
N LEU A 296 16.60 5.89 12.19
CA LEU A 296 16.13 5.52 10.84
C LEU A 296 17.00 4.47 10.15
N VAL A 297 18.18 4.15 10.70
CA VAL A 297 19.13 3.17 10.17
C VAL A 297 19.38 2.12 11.22
N MET A 298 19.07 0.87 10.89
CA MET A 298 19.42 -0.26 11.74
C MET A 298 20.94 -0.39 11.79
N PRO A 299 21.54 -0.64 12.98
CA PRO A 299 22.97 -0.88 13.08
C PRO A 299 23.36 -2.13 12.28
N LEU A 300 24.61 -2.16 11.82
CA LEU A 300 25.16 -3.39 11.26
C LEU A 300 25.13 -4.48 12.34
N PRO A 301 24.74 -5.73 12.00
CA PRO A 301 24.85 -6.82 12.95
C PRO A 301 26.29 -6.96 13.47
N ASP A 302 26.44 -7.26 14.76
CA ASP A 302 27.76 -7.45 15.38
C ASP A 302 28.59 -8.53 14.68
N SER A 303 27.94 -9.51 14.05
CA SER A 303 28.59 -10.58 13.27
C SER A 303 29.30 -10.08 12.01
N GLU A 304 28.85 -8.97 11.43
CA GLU A 304 29.41 -8.37 10.20
C GLU A 304 30.48 -7.30 10.52
N SER A 305 30.55 -6.84 11.77
CA SER A 305 31.43 -5.74 12.20
C SER A 305 32.71 -6.19 12.91
N ASN A 306 32.78 -7.47 13.31
CA ASN A 306 33.91 -8.06 14.05
C ASN A 306 34.83 -8.95 13.18
N ILE A 307 34.97 -8.64 11.89
CA ILE A 307 35.88 -9.32 10.95
C ILE A 307 37.12 -8.47 10.69
#